data_AF-A0A938ZMM1-F1
#
_entry.id   AF-A0A938ZMM1-F1
#
_cell.length_a   1.000
_cell.length_b   1.000
_cell.length_c   1.000
_cell.angle_alpha   90.00
_cell.angle_beta   90.00
_cell.angle_gamma   90.00
#
_symmetry.space_group_name_H-M   'P 1'
#
loop_
_entity.id
_entity.type
_entity.pdbx_description
1 polymer ?
#
loop_
_entity_poly.entity_id
_entity_poly.type
_entity_poly.pdbx_seq_one_letter_code
_entity_poly.pdbx_strand_id
1 'polypeptide(L)'
;MLDLGKIQLIAKSYSPQELFAALVWQRRFNEFDGEEVITDLSNHRNLWSSFLFTKPIFAPDENGLSFGGMVDTLLAMANYRPMPETSIIHFIAYPADTLYILTENQDIKVSELLDLGKKWRADSVEVSDGSNEDYGLRLKRRLRTRLEGGLWGEDVHQDCDAAIVTYWWD
;
A
#
# COMPACT_ATOMS: atom_id res chain seq x y z
N MET A 1 -0.72 -21.93 -17.61
CA MET A 1 0.76 -22.04 -17.56
C MET A 1 1.31 -20.63 -17.56
N LEU A 2 2.27 -20.32 -16.70
CA LEU A 2 2.88 -18.99 -16.63
C LEU A 2 3.74 -18.74 -17.88
N ASP A 3 3.51 -17.63 -18.58
CA ASP A 3 4.33 -17.20 -19.70
C ASP A 3 5.55 -16.43 -19.15
N LEU A 4 6.71 -17.09 -19.16
CA LEU A 4 7.96 -16.52 -18.65
C LEU A 4 8.39 -15.28 -19.43
N GLY A 5 8.14 -15.22 -20.74
CA GLY A 5 8.49 -14.05 -21.56
C GLY A 5 7.66 -12.84 -21.17
N LYS A 6 6.36 -13.04 -20.94
CA LYS A 6 5.47 -12.00 -20.42
C LYS A 6 5.87 -11.54 -19.02
N ILE A 7 6.23 -12.47 -18.12
CA ILE A 7 6.68 -12.12 -16.76
C ILE A 7 7.97 -11.28 -16.80
N GLN A 8 8.95 -11.68 -17.63
CA GLN A 8 10.19 -10.93 -17.79
C GLN A 8 9.95 -9.53 -18.35
N LEU A 9 9.03 -9.39 -19.32
CA LEU A 9 8.66 -8.09 -19.85
C LEU A 9 8.05 -7.20 -18.77
N ILE A 10 7.06 -7.71 -18.02
CA ILE A 10 6.41 -6.95 -16.94
C ILE A 10 7.44 -6.52 -15.87
N ALA A 11 8.30 -7.43 -15.43
CA ALA A 11 9.31 -7.14 -14.41
C ALA A 11 10.36 -6.11 -14.84
N LYS A 12 10.59 -5.95 -16.15
CA LYS A 12 11.48 -4.92 -16.71
C LYS A 12 10.77 -3.60 -17.00
N SER A 13 9.47 -3.66 -17.33
CA SER A 13 8.70 -2.49 -17.76
C SER A 13 8.03 -1.76 -16.61
N TYR A 14 7.80 -2.41 -15.47
CA TYR A 14 7.08 -1.84 -14.34
C TYR A 14 7.82 -2.10 -13.03
N SER A 15 7.93 -1.06 -12.22
CA SER A 15 8.36 -1.15 -10.84
C SER A 15 7.29 -1.85 -9.99
N PRO A 16 7.68 -2.49 -8.87
CA PRO A 16 6.72 -3.01 -7.90
C PRO A 16 5.70 -1.97 -7.43
N GLN A 17 6.11 -0.69 -7.31
CA GLN A 17 5.23 0.40 -6.91
C GLN A 17 4.14 0.68 -7.94
N GLU A 18 4.45 0.62 -9.24
CA GLU A 18 3.46 0.77 -10.30
C GLU A 18 2.49 -0.41 -10.36
N LEU A 19 2.97 -1.62 -10.06
CA LEU A 19 2.09 -2.79 -9.93
C LEU A 19 1.11 -2.62 -8.76
N PHE A 20 1.59 -2.14 -7.60
CA PHE A 20 0.70 -1.80 -6.49
C PHE A 20 -0.23 -0.64 -6.83
N ALA A 21 0.25 0.42 -7.49
CA ALA A 21 -0.58 1.53 -7.94
C ALA A 21 -1.71 1.05 -8.85
N ALA A 22 -1.45 0.11 -9.75
CA ALA A 22 -2.47 -0.48 -10.60
C ALA A 22 -3.52 -1.26 -9.80
N LEU A 23 -3.15 -1.92 -8.70
CA LEU A 23 -4.10 -2.57 -7.79
C LEU A 23 -4.98 -1.56 -7.06
N VAL A 24 -4.40 -0.44 -6.59
CA VAL A 24 -5.15 0.65 -5.95
C VAL A 24 -6.09 1.31 -6.95
N TRP A 25 -5.62 1.63 -8.15
CA TRP A 25 -6.39 2.30 -9.20
C TRP A 25 -7.70 1.57 -9.52
N GLN A 26 -7.70 0.24 -9.47
CA GLN A 26 -8.87 -0.58 -9.77
C GLN A 26 -9.93 -0.57 -8.66
N ARG A 27 -9.64 0.04 -7.50
CA ARG A 27 -10.47 -0.05 -6.31
C ARG A 27 -11.36 1.16 -6.15
N ARG A 28 -12.65 0.89 -5.95
CA ARG A 28 -13.66 1.84 -5.51
C ARG A 28 -14.59 1.13 -4.53
N PHE A 29 -14.78 1.71 -3.36
CA PHE A 29 -15.66 1.19 -2.31
C PHE A 29 -15.94 2.32 -1.32
N ASN A 30 -17.11 2.31 -0.67
CA ASN A 30 -17.54 3.38 0.25
C ASN A 30 -17.29 4.78 -0.37
N GLU A 31 -16.48 5.60 0.29
CA GLU A 31 -16.04 6.91 -0.22
C GLU A 31 -14.63 6.89 -0.85
N PHE A 32 -13.98 5.72 -0.87
CA PHE A 32 -12.66 5.53 -1.45
C PHE A 32 -12.72 5.49 -2.99
N ASP A 33 -11.90 6.35 -3.63
CA ASP A 33 -11.63 6.31 -5.07
C ASP A 33 -10.13 6.13 -5.34
N GLY A 34 -9.75 4.94 -5.78
CA GLY A 34 -8.35 4.59 -6.05
C GLY A 34 -7.72 5.39 -7.19
N GLU A 35 -8.52 5.82 -8.17
CA GLU A 35 -8.02 6.67 -9.27
C GLU A 35 -7.62 8.05 -8.75
N GLU A 36 -8.43 8.64 -7.88
CA GLU A 36 -8.12 9.93 -7.23
C GLU A 36 -6.87 9.82 -6.35
N VAL A 37 -6.81 8.79 -5.50
CA VAL A 37 -5.65 8.56 -4.61
C VAL A 37 -4.36 8.43 -5.41
N ILE A 38 -4.33 7.60 -6.46
CA ILE A 38 -3.11 7.41 -7.25
C ILE A 38 -2.75 8.66 -8.06
N THR A 39 -3.73 9.38 -8.59
CA THR A 39 -3.50 10.65 -9.28
C THR A 39 -2.86 11.67 -8.34
N ASP A 40 -3.37 11.80 -7.12
CA ASP A 40 -2.82 12.70 -6.11
C ASP A 40 -1.40 12.29 -5.71
N LEU A 41 -1.15 11.00 -5.46
CA LEU A 41 0.19 10.51 -5.14
C LEU A 41 1.18 10.74 -6.28
N SER A 42 0.73 10.62 -7.54
CA SER A 42 1.56 10.94 -8.71
C SER A 42 1.90 12.43 -8.78
N ASN A 43 0.94 13.30 -8.47
CA ASN A 43 1.14 14.76 -8.51
C ASN A 43 1.99 15.28 -7.34
N HIS A 44 2.02 14.57 -6.21
CA HIS A 44 2.75 14.96 -5.00
C HIS A 44 3.89 13.99 -4.68
N ARG A 45 4.69 13.63 -5.69
CA ARG A 45 5.75 12.62 -5.56
C ARG A 45 6.81 12.96 -4.51
N ASN A 46 6.98 14.23 -4.16
CA ASN A 46 7.89 14.70 -3.11
C ASN A 46 7.42 14.39 -1.68
N LEU A 47 6.15 14.04 -1.49
CA LEU A 47 5.57 13.76 -0.17
C LEU A 47 5.85 12.34 0.34
N TRP A 48 6.29 11.42 -0.51
CA TRP A 48 6.37 10.01 -0.15
C TRP A 48 7.51 9.29 -0.86
N SER A 49 8.03 8.24 -0.21
CA SER A 49 9.10 7.38 -0.75
C SER A 49 8.53 6.08 -1.35
N SER A 50 7.61 5.43 -0.63
CA SER A 50 6.90 4.23 -1.08
C SER A 50 5.52 4.16 -0.42
N PHE A 51 4.59 3.39 -0.97
CA PHE A 51 3.32 3.09 -0.31
C PHE A 51 2.93 1.63 -0.47
N LEU A 52 2.00 1.19 0.38
CA LEU A 52 1.39 -0.13 0.30
C LEU A 52 -0.10 -0.01 0.60
N PHE A 53 -0.92 -0.60 -0.26
CA PHE A 53 -2.35 -0.74 -0.02
C PHE A 53 -2.64 -2.21 0.28
N THR A 54 -3.18 -2.51 1.45
CA THR A 54 -3.42 -3.88 1.91
C THR A 54 -4.50 -3.89 3.00
N LYS A 55 -4.86 -5.07 3.50
CA LYS A 55 -5.64 -5.21 4.75
C LYS A 55 -4.88 -4.67 5.96
N PRO A 56 -5.59 -4.29 7.02
CA PRO A 56 -4.98 -3.70 8.18
C PRO A 56 -4.05 -4.65 8.94
N ILE A 57 -2.91 -4.10 9.36
CA ILE A 57 -1.86 -4.80 10.11
C ILE A 57 -2.29 -5.20 11.53
N PHE A 58 -3.27 -4.50 12.11
CA PHE A 58 -3.56 -4.55 13.55
C PHE A 58 -4.69 -5.50 13.96
N ALA A 59 -5.34 -6.18 13.00
CA ALA A 59 -6.28 -7.23 13.34
C ALA A 59 -5.50 -8.40 13.98
N PRO A 60 -5.98 -9.03 15.08
CA PRO A 60 -5.43 -10.27 15.57
C PRO A 60 -5.45 -11.29 14.42
N ASP A 61 -4.28 -11.53 13.87
CA ASP A 61 -4.12 -12.30 12.65
C ASP A 61 -4.03 -13.79 12.95
N GLU A 62 -5.05 -14.31 13.64
CA GLU A 62 -5.11 -15.73 14.04
C GLU A 62 -5.04 -16.67 12.82
N ASN A 63 -5.39 -16.17 11.63
CA ASN A 63 -5.48 -16.92 10.38
C ASN A 63 -4.46 -16.51 9.29
N GLY A 64 -3.55 -15.58 9.55
CA GLY A 64 -2.51 -15.17 8.60
C GLY A 64 -2.97 -14.23 7.46
N LEU A 65 -4.17 -13.65 7.52
CA LEU A 65 -4.79 -12.77 6.51
C LEU A 65 -4.23 -11.33 6.45
N SER A 66 -3.25 -10.97 7.28
CA SER A 66 -2.51 -9.70 7.19
C SER A 66 -1.47 -9.72 6.04
N PHE A 67 -0.26 -9.18 6.21
CA PHE A 67 0.82 -9.29 5.22
C PHE A 67 1.05 -10.72 4.70
N GLY A 68 0.77 -11.75 5.52
CA GLY A 68 0.80 -13.16 5.10
C GLY A 68 -0.26 -13.49 4.03
N GLY A 69 -1.45 -12.94 4.14
CA GLY A 69 -2.60 -13.19 3.28
C GLY A 69 -2.59 -12.38 2.00
N MET A 70 -1.64 -11.44 1.83
CA MET A 70 -1.43 -10.78 0.55
C MET A 70 -1.05 -11.79 -0.53
N VAL A 71 -0.24 -12.80 -0.21
CA VAL A 71 0.10 -13.87 -1.15
C VAL A 71 -1.15 -14.68 -1.51
N ASP A 72 -1.94 -15.09 -0.53
CA ASP A 72 -3.18 -15.84 -0.76
C ASP A 72 -4.20 -15.02 -1.55
N THR A 73 -4.27 -13.72 -1.30
CA THR A 73 -5.12 -12.77 -2.02
C THR A 73 -4.70 -12.66 -3.48
N LEU A 74 -3.40 -12.44 -3.73
CA LEU A 74 -2.86 -12.36 -5.09
C LEU A 74 -3.02 -13.70 -5.83
N LEU A 75 -2.87 -14.84 -5.14
CA LEU A 75 -3.13 -16.16 -5.69
C LEU A 75 -4.62 -16.36 -6.00
N ALA A 76 -5.54 -15.93 -5.14
CA ALA A 76 -6.97 -16.00 -5.39
C ALA A 76 -7.37 -15.15 -6.61
N MET A 77 -6.83 -13.94 -6.71
CA MET A 77 -7.02 -13.08 -7.89
C MET A 77 -6.46 -13.70 -9.16
N ALA A 78 -5.25 -14.27 -9.11
CA ALA A 78 -4.60 -14.90 -10.25
C ALA A 78 -5.34 -16.16 -10.73
N ASN A 79 -6.01 -16.87 -9.82
CA ASN A 79 -6.78 -18.08 -10.12
C ASN A 79 -8.26 -17.78 -10.41
N TYR A 80 -8.70 -16.52 -10.33
CA TYR A 80 -10.06 -16.14 -10.70
C TYR A 80 -10.30 -16.45 -12.19
N ARG A 81 -11.35 -17.21 -12.47
CA ARG A 81 -11.77 -17.49 -13.84
C ARG A 81 -12.81 -16.45 -14.25
N PRO A 82 -12.67 -15.81 -15.43
CA PRO A 82 -13.68 -14.89 -15.93
C PRO A 82 -15.03 -15.60 -15.96
N MET A 83 -15.99 -15.08 -15.21
CA MET A 83 -17.38 -15.52 -15.28
C MET A 83 -18.08 -14.83 -16.46
N PRO A 84 -19.11 -15.46 -17.06
CA PRO A 84 -19.91 -14.83 -18.12
C PRO A 84 -20.52 -13.51 -17.64
N GLU A 85 -20.67 -12.53 -18.54
CA GLU A 85 -21.25 -11.19 -18.26
C GLU A 85 -22.63 -11.22 -17.59
N THR A 86 -23.35 -12.35 -17.69
CA THR A 86 -24.65 -12.58 -17.03
C THR A 86 -24.54 -12.92 -15.55
N SER A 87 -23.32 -13.05 -15.01
CA SER A 87 -23.11 -13.46 -13.62
C SER A 87 -23.34 -12.29 -12.68
N ILE A 88 -24.11 -12.51 -11.63
CA ILE A 88 -24.43 -11.46 -10.63
C ILE A 88 -23.16 -11.05 -9.83
N ILE A 89 -22.13 -11.90 -9.81
CA ILE A 89 -20.88 -11.69 -9.07
C ILE A 89 -19.73 -11.63 -10.08
N HIS A 90 -19.20 -10.43 -10.31
CA HIS A 90 -18.03 -10.17 -11.14
C HIS A 90 -16.86 -9.71 -10.27
N PHE A 91 -15.68 -10.27 -10.52
CA PHE A 91 -14.37 -9.94 -9.93
C PHE A 91 -14.20 -10.20 -8.42
N ILE A 92 -13.10 -10.88 -8.07
CA ILE A 92 -12.48 -10.73 -6.75
C ILE A 92 -11.63 -9.46 -6.82
N ALA A 93 -12.24 -8.30 -6.60
CA ALA A 93 -11.50 -7.05 -6.51
C ALA A 93 -10.52 -7.14 -5.33
N TYR A 94 -9.33 -6.54 -5.47
CA TYR A 94 -8.27 -6.58 -4.47
C TYR A 94 -8.80 -6.17 -3.08
N PRO A 95 -8.98 -7.09 -2.12
CA PRO A 95 -9.75 -6.87 -0.89
C PRO A 95 -8.91 -6.13 0.16
N ALA A 96 -8.43 -4.95 -0.19
CA ALA A 96 -7.69 -4.03 0.65
C ALA A 96 -8.49 -2.75 0.85
N ASP A 97 -8.28 -2.17 2.02
CA ASP A 97 -9.00 -1.03 2.60
C ASP A 97 -8.09 -0.12 3.43
N THR A 98 -6.79 -0.43 3.50
CA THR A 98 -5.83 0.33 4.31
C THR A 98 -4.63 0.74 3.46
N LEU A 99 -4.33 2.03 3.44
CA LEU A 99 -3.18 2.60 2.75
C LEU A 99 -2.09 2.98 3.76
N TYR A 100 -0.87 2.50 3.53
CA TYR A 100 0.32 2.85 4.29
C TYR A 100 1.25 3.66 3.39
N ILE A 101 1.57 4.89 3.78
CA ILE A 101 2.53 5.74 3.07
C ILE A 101 3.79 5.92 3.91
N LEU A 102 4.94 5.58 3.33
CA LEU A 102 6.25 5.88 3.90
C LEU A 102 6.68 7.28 3.45
N THR A 103 7.01 8.12 4.41
CA THR A 103 7.52 9.48 4.19
C THR A 103 8.67 9.81 5.13
N GLU A 104 9.38 10.88 4.82
CA GLU A 104 10.29 11.52 5.77
C GLU A 104 9.48 12.17 6.89
N ASN A 105 9.95 12.04 8.12
CA ASN A 105 9.34 12.64 9.31
C ASN A 105 9.62 14.16 9.35
N GLN A 106 8.99 14.88 8.42
CA GLN A 106 9.01 16.33 8.32
C GLN A 106 7.59 16.84 8.46
N ASP A 107 7.37 17.79 9.37
CA ASP A 107 6.04 18.32 9.71
C ASP A 107 5.24 18.76 8.48
N ILE A 108 5.91 19.40 7.51
CA ILE A 108 5.28 19.86 6.26
C ILE A 108 4.76 18.68 5.44
N LYS A 109 5.59 17.66 5.22
CA LYS A 109 5.21 16.47 4.43
C LYS A 109 4.09 15.69 5.11
N VAL A 110 4.21 15.50 6.42
CA VAL A 110 3.17 14.80 7.22
C VAL A 110 1.87 15.58 7.19
N SER A 111 1.90 16.91 7.37
CA SER A 111 0.70 17.75 7.33
C SER A 111 -0.02 17.69 5.98
N GLU A 112 0.72 17.79 4.87
CA GLU A 112 0.12 17.69 3.53
C GLU A 112 -0.50 16.30 3.29
N LEU A 113 0.16 15.23 3.76
CA LEU A 113 -0.36 13.87 3.72
C LEU A 113 -1.64 13.71 4.57
N LEU A 114 -1.75 14.39 5.72
CA LEU A 114 -2.97 14.40 6.52
C LEU A 114 -4.12 15.13 5.79
N ASP A 115 -3.83 16.21 5.09
CA ASP A 115 -4.84 16.94 4.30
C ASP A 115 -5.32 16.13 3.10
N LEU A 116 -4.43 15.37 2.45
CA LEU A 116 -4.82 14.38 1.44
C LEU A 116 -5.74 13.30 2.03
N GLY A 117 -5.48 12.84 3.26
CA GLY A 117 -6.37 11.89 3.95
C GLY A 117 -7.79 12.41 4.13
N LYS A 118 -7.95 13.70 4.44
CA LYS A 118 -9.27 14.36 4.52
C LYS A 118 -9.93 14.43 3.15
N LYS A 119 -9.15 14.77 2.11
CA LYS A 119 -9.64 14.82 0.72
C LYS A 119 -10.17 13.45 0.27
N TRP A 120 -9.42 12.39 0.56
CA TRP A 120 -9.80 11.00 0.25
C TRP A 120 -10.83 10.40 1.20
N ARG A 121 -11.33 11.20 2.15
CA ARG A 121 -12.35 10.81 3.13
C ARG A 121 -12.00 9.52 3.87
N ALA A 122 -10.75 9.40 4.29
CA ALA A 122 -10.35 8.32 5.20
C ALA A 122 -11.07 8.48 6.54
N ASP A 123 -11.63 7.40 7.07
CA ASP A 123 -12.32 7.40 8.36
C ASP A 123 -11.35 7.65 9.52
N SER A 124 -10.12 7.12 9.38
CA SER A 124 -9.04 7.32 10.34
C SER A 124 -7.71 7.53 9.62
N VAL A 125 -6.91 8.45 10.14
CA VAL A 125 -5.54 8.70 9.71
C VAL A 125 -4.61 8.68 10.91
N GLU A 126 -3.63 7.79 10.90
CA GLU A 126 -2.67 7.60 12.00
C GLU A 126 -1.24 7.82 11.52
N VAL A 127 -0.46 8.57 12.30
CA VAL A 127 0.98 8.75 12.07
C VAL A 127 1.76 7.90 13.06
N SER A 128 2.73 7.14 12.56
CA SER A 128 3.63 6.35 13.39
C SER A 128 5.08 6.64 13.02
N ASP A 129 5.83 7.15 13.99
CA ASP A 129 7.28 7.29 13.93
C ASP A 129 7.98 6.16 14.70
N GLY A 130 9.32 6.18 14.72
CA GLY A 130 10.11 5.17 15.42
C GLY A 130 10.04 5.23 16.96
N SER A 131 9.49 6.32 17.52
CA SER A 131 9.48 6.60 18.96
C SER A 131 8.22 6.19 19.70
N ASN A 132 7.13 5.89 18.99
CA ASN A 132 5.97 5.27 19.64
C ASN A 132 6.40 3.90 20.22
N GLU A 133 5.83 3.45 21.35
CA GLU A 133 6.19 2.19 22.06
C GLU A 133 5.08 1.11 22.16
N ASP A 134 3.92 1.30 21.52
CA ASP A 134 2.82 0.32 21.53
C ASP A 134 2.89 -0.86 20.52
N TYR A 135 2.53 -2.06 20.97
CA TYR A 135 2.88 -3.41 20.47
C TYR A 135 2.87 -3.67 18.92
N GLY A 136 2.07 -2.95 18.13
CA GLY A 136 2.08 -3.01 16.66
C GLY A 136 3.37 -2.47 16.00
N LEU A 137 4.24 -1.83 16.77
CA LEU A 137 5.54 -1.33 16.33
C LEU A 137 6.54 -2.40 15.94
N ARG A 138 6.43 -3.64 16.42
CA ARG A 138 7.41 -4.67 16.04
C ARG A 138 7.34 -5.01 14.55
N LEU A 139 6.13 -5.04 13.97
CA LEU A 139 5.96 -5.24 12.53
C LEU A 139 6.24 -3.96 11.75
N LYS A 140 5.78 -2.80 12.21
CA LYS A 140 6.13 -1.50 11.59
C LYS A 140 7.65 -1.27 11.59
N ARG A 141 8.37 -1.58 12.68
CA ARG A 141 9.84 -1.53 12.73
C ARG A 141 10.47 -2.53 11.78
N ARG A 142 9.96 -3.77 11.69
CA ARG A 142 10.46 -4.75 10.70
C ARG A 142 10.23 -4.32 9.26
N LEU A 143 9.06 -3.78 8.94
CA LEU A 143 8.74 -3.25 7.62
C LEU A 143 9.59 -2.03 7.31
N ARG A 144 9.70 -1.08 8.24
CA ARG A 144 10.58 0.08 8.16
C ARG A 144 12.03 -0.35 7.88
N THR A 145 12.63 -1.19 8.72
CA THR A 145 14.01 -1.68 8.52
C THR A 145 14.20 -2.42 7.18
N ARG A 146 13.17 -3.12 6.68
CA ARG A 146 13.24 -3.83 5.39
C ARG A 146 13.03 -2.92 4.18
N LEU A 147 12.17 -1.92 4.29
CA LEU A 147 11.93 -0.90 3.26
C LEU A 147 13.11 0.07 3.21
N GLU A 148 13.64 0.49 4.36
CA GLU A 148 14.90 1.21 4.47
C GLU A 148 16.03 0.38 3.86
N GLY A 149 16.23 -0.88 4.25
CA GLY A 149 17.26 -1.72 3.63
C GLY A 149 17.12 -1.95 2.12
N GLY A 150 15.93 -1.73 1.54
CA GLY A 150 15.69 -1.79 0.09
C GLY A 150 15.84 -0.45 -0.64
N LEU A 151 15.72 0.67 0.07
CA LEU A 151 15.96 2.03 -0.44
C LEU A 151 17.47 2.33 -0.55
N TRP A 152 18.29 1.71 0.28
CA TRP A 152 19.73 1.97 0.39
C TRP A 152 20.50 1.00 -0.54
N GLY A 153 20.41 1.26 -1.84
CA GLY A 153 21.53 0.95 -2.75
C GLY A 153 22.77 1.76 -2.35
N GLU A 154 23.92 1.54 -3.00
CA GLU A 154 25.26 2.04 -2.61
C GLU A 154 25.42 3.56 -2.37
N ASP A 155 24.38 4.38 -2.54
CA ASP A 155 24.41 5.81 -2.27
C ASP A 155 23.82 6.16 -0.89
N VAL A 156 24.71 6.59 0.00
CA VAL A 156 24.43 7.06 1.36
C VAL A 156 23.63 8.35 1.31
N HIS A 157 22.30 8.25 1.36
CA HIS A 157 21.46 9.39 1.75
C HIS A 157 21.45 9.51 3.28
N GLN A 158 21.58 10.74 3.77
CA GLN A 158 21.65 11.10 5.19
C GLN A 158 20.54 10.43 6.01
N ASP A 159 20.84 10.07 7.26
CA ASP A 159 19.88 9.54 8.24
C ASP A 159 18.68 10.48 8.40
N CYS A 160 17.65 10.32 7.57
CA CYS A 160 16.39 11.01 7.69
C CYS A 160 15.44 10.14 8.50
N ASP A 161 14.91 10.67 9.60
CA ASP A 161 13.85 10.01 10.36
C ASP A 161 12.65 9.74 9.44
N ALA A 162 12.11 8.52 9.48
CA ALA A 162 10.99 8.11 8.66
C ALA A 162 9.70 7.97 9.49
N ALA A 163 8.57 8.32 8.88
CA ALA A 163 7.23 8.18 9.41
C ALA A 163 6.35 7.36 8.47
N ILE A 164 5.40 6.63 9.03
CA ILE A 164 4.35 5.94 8.28
C ILE A 164 3.02 6.64 8.57
N VAL A 165 2.38 7.15 7.53
CA VAL A 165 1.00 7.65 7.58
C VAL A 165 0.07 6.53 7.13
N THR A 166 -0.88 6.16 7.96
CA THR A 166 -1.82 5.07 7.70
C THR A 166 -3.22 5.64 7.53
N TYR A 167 -3.92 5.24 6.47
CA TYR A 167 -5.29 5.65 6.15
C TYR A 167 -6.18 4.43 6.13
N TRP A 168 -7.37 4.54 6.71
CA TRP A 168 -8.32 3.46 6.88
C TRP A 168 -9.70 3.87 6.37
N TRP A 169 -10.38 2.94 5.70
CA TRP A 169 -11.76 3.09 5.25
C TRP A 169 -12.55 1.85 5.69
N ASP A 170 -13.55 2.01 6.57
CA ASP A 170 -14.43 0.93 7.08
C ASP A 170 -15.74 0.86 6.26
#